data_AF-A0A966LGF1-F1
#
_entry.id   AF-A0A966LGF1-F1
#
_cell.length_a   1.000
_cell.length_b   1.000
_cell.length_c   1.000
_cell.angle_alpha   90.00
_cell.angle_beta   90.00
_cell.angle_gamma   90.00
#
_symmetry.space_group_name_H-M   'P 1'
#
loop_
_entity.id
_entity.type
_entity.pdbx_description
1 polymer ?
#
loop_
_entity_poly.entity_id
_entity_poly.type
_entity_poly.pdbx_seq_one_letter_code
_entity_poly.pdbx_strand_id
1 'polypeptide(L)'
;MNKKTFTPAIIFLALAVVAIIFVAKSETGIKTTDKTAKSDIVLFYGDGCSYCKVVETYLETENVESKISFDKREVYNNQANATLMTAKAKSCGLNTNSIGVPFLWDGENCLIGDRDIIAFFEAELATLDNLEPENGIEIKNFEATTFETENVEVETEAETEAETIQIENVEVETEVKEETLNENE
;
A
#
# COMPACT_ATOMS: atom_id res chain seq x y z
N MET A 1 -52.63 -47.37 25.37
CA MET A 1 -51.78 -46.77 24.30
C MET A 1 -51.19 -45.47 24.83
N ASN A 2 -49.94 -45.53 25.26
CA ASN A 2 -49.32 -44.53 26.15
C ASN A 2 -48.54 -43.50 25.30
N LYS A 3 -49.12 -42.31 25.14
CA LYS A 3 -48.55 -41.20 24.35
C LYS A 3 -47.77 -40.24 25.26
N LYS A 4 -46.58 -40.63 25.76
CA LYS A 4 -45.80 -39.75 26.67
C LYS A 4 -44.28 -39.79 26.47
N THR A 5 -43.80 -40.01 25.25
CA THR A 5 -42.35 -40.04 24.96
C THR A 5 -41.90 -39.20 23.75
N PHE A 6 -42.81 -38.48 23.08
CA PHE A 6 -42.46 -37.70 21.88
C PHE A 6 -42.08 -36.24 22.14
N THR A 7 -42.33 -35.71 23.35
CA THR A 7 -42.05 -34.31 23.68
C THR A 7 -40.54 -33.95 23.72
N PRO A 8 -39.62 -34.77 24.28
CA PRO A 8 -38.20 -34.40 24.29
C PRO A 8 -37.53 -34.50 22.91
N ALA A 9 -38.00 -35.41 22.05
CA ALA A 9 -37.46 -35.58 20.69
C ALA A 9 -37.73 -34.36 19.79
N ILE A 10 -38.91 -33.74 19.93
CA ILE A 10 -39.29 -32.54 19.17
C ILE A 10 -38.47 -31.32 19.61
N ILE A 11 -38.18 -31.20 20.92
CA ILE A 11 -37.34 -30.12 21.45
C ILE A 11 -35.89 -30.25 20.99
N PHE A 12 -35.35 -31.47 20.96
CA PHE A 12 -33.99 -31.73 20.47
C PHE A 12 -33.84 -31.44 18.97
N LEU A 13 -34.86 -31.80 18.18
CA LEU A 13 -34.91 -31.47 16.75
C LEU A 13 -34.96 -29.96 16.51
N ALA A 14 -35.76 -29.22 17.29
CA ALA A 14 -35.86 -27.77 17.18
C ALA A 14 -34.52 -27.08 17.52
N LEU A 15 -33.81 -27.55 18.55
CA LEU A 15 -32.49 -27.01 18.93
C LEU A 15 -31.43 -27.30 17.86
N ALA A 16 -31.45 -28.49 17.25
CA ALA A 16 -30.54 -28.83 16.16
C ALA A 16 -30.76 -27.94 14.93
N VAL A 17 -32.01 -27.63 14.58
CA VAL A 17 -32.33 -26.74 13.45
C VAL A 17 -31.87 -25.30 13.72
N VAL A 18 -32.02 -24.79 14.95
CA VAL A 18 -31.54 -23.44 15.31
C VAL A 18 -30.01 -23.35 15.23
N ALA A 19 -29.29 -24.37 15.67
CA ALA A 19 -27.83 -24.43 15.56
C ALA A 19 -27.36 -24.44 14.09
N ILE A 20 -28.06 -25.19 13.22
CA ILE A 20 -27.76 -25.24 11.78
C ILE A 20 -28.01 -23.87 11.13
N ILE A 21 -29.10 -23.16 11.49
CA ILE A 21 -29.38 -21.81 10.96
C ILE A 21 -28.33 -20.80 11.44
N PHE A 22 -27.81 -20.94 12.66
CA PHE A 22 -26.79 -20.05 13.20
C PHE A 22 -25.44 -20.24 12.49
N VAL A 23 -25.04 -21.48 12.20
CA VAL A 23 -23.84 -21.81 11.42
C VAL A 23 -23.99 -21.39 9.94
N ALA A 24 -25.17 -21.53 9.35
CA ALA A 24 -25.42 -21.12 7.97
C ALA A 24 -25.45 -19.58 7.78
N LYS A 25 -25.60 -18.80 8.86
CA LYS A 25 -25.59 -17.33 8.83
C LYS A 25 -24.21 -16.71 9.06
N SER A 26 -23.17 -17.51 9.29
CA SER A 26 -21.83 -16.98 9.56
C SER A 26 -20.95 -16.85 8.31
N GLU A 27 -21.52 -16.57 7.13
CA GLU A 27 -20.74 -16.23 5.93
C GLU A 27 -21.48 -15.22 5.03
N THR A 28 -21.68 -14.01 5.52
CA THR A 28 -21.85 -12.84 4.63
C THR A 28 -21.05 -11.68 5.18
N GLY A 29 -19.74 -11.85 5.24
CA GLY A 29 -18.82 -10.71 5.22
C GLY A 29 -18.87 -10.10 3.82
N ILE A 30 -19.77 -9.14 3.62
CA ILE A 30 -19.73 -8.27 2.44
C ILE A 30 -18.41 -7.51 2.53
N LYS A 31 -17.41 -7.94 1.76
CA LYS A 31 -16.25 -7.11 1.45
C LYS A 31 -16.75 -6.06 0.46
N THR A 32 -17.13 -4.91 0.97
CA THR A 32 -17.29 -3.69 0.18
C THR A 32 -16.01 -3.53 -0.63
N THR A 33 -16.10 -3.85 -1.92
CA THR A 33 -15.03 -3.54 -2.86
C THR A 33 -15.28 -2.11 -3.25
N ASP A 34 -14.83 -1.18 -2.40
CA ASP A 34 -14.63 0.19 -2.84
C ASP A 34 -13.59 0.12 -3.95
N LYS A 35 -14.08 0.39 -5.16
CA LYS A 35 -13.34 0.39 -6.40
C LYS A 35 -12.50 1.68 -6.47
N THR A 36 -11.65 1.90 -5.48
CA THR A 36 -10.35 2.52 -5.75
C THR A 36 -9.55 1.37 -6.33
N ALA A 37 -9.01 1.53 -7.55
CA ALA A 37 -8.25 0.47 -8.22
C ALA A 37 -7.27 -0.14 -7.22
N LYS A 38 -7.57 -1.35 -6.75
CA LYS A 38 -6.77 -2.02 -5.73
C LYS A 38 -5.44 -2.24 -6.42
N SER A 39 -4.44 -1.45 -6.06
CA SER A 39 -3.11 -1.67 -6.60
C SER A 39 -2.74 -3.11 -6.22
N ASP A 40 -2.31 -3.87 -7.22
CA ASP A 40 -1.87 -5.25 -7.02
C ASP A 40 -0.46 -5.28 -6.40
N ILE A 41 0.02 -4.15 -5.84
CA ILE A 41 1.34 -4.04 -5.23
C ILE A 41 1.38 -4.87 -3.95
N VAL A 42 2.33 -5.81 -3.90
CA VAL A 42 2.61 -6.64 -2.74
C VAL A 42 4.09 -6.56 -2.40
N LEU A 43 4.39 -6.11 -1.19
CA LEU A 43 5.73 -6.10 -0.60
C LEU A 43 5.88 -7.30 0.35
N PHE A 44 6.81 -8.17 0.02
CA PHE A 44 7.19 -9.32 0.84
C PHE A 44 8.43 -8.97 1.66
N TYR A 45 8.38 -9.28 2.96
CA TYR A 45 9.43 -8.98 3.92
C TYR A 45 9.64 -10.17 4.87
N GLY A 46 10.71 -10.14 5.67
CA GLY A 46 10.96 -11.13 6.71
C GLY A 46 11.27 -10.46 8.05
N ASP A 47 10.76 -11.02 9.14
CA ASP A 47 11.08 -10.51 10.48
C ASP A 47 12.58 -10.67 10.78
N GLY A 48 13.24 -9.58 11.20
CA GLY A 48 14.69 -9.57 11.48
C GLY A 48 15.59 -9.40 10.25
N CYS A 49 15.01 -9.13 9.07
CA CYS A 49 15.74 -8.81 7.85
C CYS A 49 16.25 -7.35 7.87
N SER A 50 17.58 -7.15 7.81
CA SER A 50 18.19 -5.81 7.85
C SER A 50 17.79 -4.92 6.67
N TYR A 51 17.80 -5.45 5.44
CA TYR A 51 17.39 -4.72 4.24
C TYR A 51 15.90 -4.38 4.24
N CYS A 52 15.07 -5.27 4.78
CA CYS A 52 13.63 -5.02 4.92
C CYS A 52 13.37 -3.88 5.90
N LYS A 53 14.20 -3.74 6.95
CA LYS A 53 14.07 -2.64 7.90
C LYS A 53 14.35 -1.28 7.26
N VAL A 54 15.29 -1.21 6.31
CA VAL A 54 15.56 0.03 5.55
C VAL A 54 14.31 0.46 4.79
N VAL A 55 13.68 -0.47 4.07
CA VAL A 55 12.43 -0.19 3.34
C VAL A 55 11.31 0.20 4.32
N GLU A 56 11.14 -0.52 5.42
CA GLU A 56 10.11 -0.21 6.43
C GLU A 56 10.28 1.20 6.99
N THR A 57 11.51 1.60 7.36
CA THR A 57 11.80 2.95 7.85
C THR A 57 11.49 4.02 6.82
N TYR A 58 11.81 3.79 5.53
CA TYR A 58 11.42 4.70 4.46
C TYR A 58 9.89 4.82 4.34
N LEU A 59 9.18 3.69 4.30
CA LEU A 59 7.71 3.66 4.18
C LEU A 59 7.02 4.42 5.32
N GLU A 60 7.55 4.28 6.54
CA GLU A 60 7.08 4.99 7.74
C GLU A 60 7.38 6.49 7.66
N THR A 61 8.61 6.86 7.28
CA THR A 61 9.07 8.26 7.26
C THR A 61 8.31 9.09 6.23
N GLU A 62 8.10 8.54 5.03
CA GLU A 62 7.38 9.21 3.94
C GLU A 62 5.86 9.00 4.01
N ASN A 63 5.38 8.26 5.02
CA ASN A 63 3.98 7.92 5.24
C ASN A 63 3.32 7.32 3.97
N VAL A 64 4.07 6.43 3.30
CA VAL A 64 3.73 5.87 1.99
C VAL A 64 2.40 5.14 2.02
N GLU A 65 2.12 4.40 3.10
CA GLU A 65 0.89 3.62 3.27
C GLU A 65 -0.39 4.49 3.31
N SER A 66 -0.26 5.79 3.57
CA SER A 66 -1.40 6.72 3.53
C SER A 66 -1.71 7.23 2.12
N LYS A 67 -0.73 7.17 1.20
CA LYS A 67 -0.81 7.74 -0.16
C LYS A 67 -0.94 6.65 -1.22
N ILE A 68 -0.25 5.54 -1.02
CA ILE A 68 -0.18 4.40 -1.95
C ILE A 68 -0.71 3.17 -1.24
N SER A 69 -1.72 2.52 -1.84
CA SER A 69 -2.28 1.28 -1.33
C SER A 69 -1.42 0.10 -1.77
N PHE A 70 -0.93 -0.72 -0.83
CA PHE A 70 -0.22 -1.96 -1.12
C PHE A 70 -0.34 -2.94 0.05
N ASP A 71 -0.11 -4.23 -0.22
CA ASP A 71 -0.13 -5.28 0.81
C ASP A 71 1.30 -5.58 1.31
N LYS A 72 1.51 -5.64 2.64
CA LYS A 72 2.75 -6.17 3.25
C LYS A 72 2.57 -7.63 3.68
N ARG A 73 3.53 -8.50 3.36
CA ARG A 73 3.48 -9.95 3.63
C ARG A 73 4.78 -10.47 4.23
N GLU A 74 4.74 -10.86 5.51
CA GLU A 74 5.85 -11.54 6.19
C GLU A 74 6.02 -12.97 5.63
N VAL A 75 7.24 -13.42 5.32
CA VAL A 75 7.46 -14.74 4.68
C VAL A 75 8.28 -15.74 5.50
N TYR A 76 9.06 -15.32 6.50
CA TYR A 76 9.90 -16.25 7.28
C TYR A 76 9.07 -17.13 8.22
N ASN A 77 8.02 -16.57 8.81
CA ASN A 77 7.14 -17.25 9.76
C ASN A 77 5.78 -17.62 9.16
N ASN A 78 5.52 -17.25 7.90
CA ASN A 78 4.27 -17.55 7.20
C ASN A 78 4.50 -18.24 5.84
N GLN A 79 4.33 -19.56 5.85
CA GLN A 79 4.53 -20.41 4.67
C GLN A 79 3.56 -20.08 3.52
N ALA A 80 2.35 -19.61 3.81
CA ALA A 80 1.39 -19.25 2.76
C ALA A 80 1.88 -18.00 2.00
N ASN A 81 2.41 -17.02 2.73
CA ASN A 81 3.02 -15.83 2.13
C ASN A 81 4.31 -16.17 1.37
N ALA A 82 5.15 -17.06 1.89
CA ALA A 82 6.34 -17.54 1.17
C ALA A 82 5.98 -18.24 -0.16
N THR A 83 4.90 -19.02 -0.15
CA THR A 83 4.37 -19.69 -1.35
C THR A 83 3.85 -18.66 -2.36
N LEU A 84 3.16 -17.62 -1.88
CA LEU A 84 2.71 -16.51 -2.72
C LEU A 84 3.90 -15.74 -3.34
N MET A 85 4.92 -15.40 -2.55
CA MET A 85 6.15 -14.76 -3.04
C MET A 85 6.79 -15.58 -4.15
N THR A 86 6.91 -16.89 -3.95
CA THR A 86 7.44 -17.83 -4.94
C THR A 86 6.62 -17.82 -6.22
N ALA A 87 5.29 -17.76 -6.13
CA ALA A 87 4.41 -17.70 -7.30
C ALA A 87 4.60 -16.38 -8.08
N LYS A 88 4.74 -15.24 -7.38
CA LYS A 88 4.98 -13.93 -8.01
C LYS A 88 6.37 -13.84 -8.65
N ALA A 89 7.40 -14.38 -7.99
CA ALA A 89 8.72 -14.49 -8.59
C ALA A 89 8.71 -15.31 -9.89
N LYS A 90 7.95 -16.42 -9.93
CA LYS A 90 7.79 -17.22 -11.14
C LYS A 90 7.11 -16.45 -12.27
N SER A 91 6.10 -15.63 -11.99
CA SER A 91 5.47 -14.81 -13.04
C SER A 91 6.41 -13.80 -13.65
N CYS A 92 7.43 -13.36 -12.90
CA CYS A 92 8.50 -12.49 -13.40
C CYS A 92 9.67 -13.25 -14.05
N GLY A 93 9.58 -14.58 -14.21
CA GLY A 93 10.64 -15.39 -14.81
C GLY A 93 11.89 -15.54 -13.93
N LEU A 94 11.80 -15.23 -12.63
CA LEU A 94 12.92 -15.30 -11.70
C LEU A 94 13.17 -16.73 -11.21
N ASN A 95 14.44 -17.05 -10.94
CA ASN A 95 14.80 -18.32 -10.29
C ASN A 95 14.38 -18.30 -8.82
N THR A 96 13.40 -19.13 -8.47
CA THR A 96 12.83 -19.18 -7.12
C THR A 96 13.78 -19.70 -6.04
N ASN A 97 14.92 -20.27 -6.42
CA ASN A 97 15.93 -20.72 -5.45
C ASN A 97 16.88 -19.59 -5.03
N SER A 98 16.82 -18.43 -5.70
CA SER A 98 17.69 -17.28 -5.45
C SER A 98 16.92 -16.00 -5.12
N ILE A 99 15.61 -16.09 -4.88
CA ILE A 99 14.81 -14.94 -4.43
C ILE A 99 14.96 -14.76 -2.91
N GLY A 100 15.01 -13.51 -2.48
CA GLY A 100 15.09 -13.12 -1.07
C GLY A 100 14.20 -11.92 -0.79
N VAL A 101 14.22 -11.44 0.45
CA VAL A 101 13.48 -10.25 0.88
C VAL A 101 14.42 -9.06 1.12
N PRO A 102 13.97 -7.81 0.97
CA PRO A 102 12.62 -7.42 0.56
C PRO A 102 12.38 -7.68 -0.93
N PHE A 103 11.15 -8.05 -1.28
CA PHE A 103 10.74 -8.37 -2.64
C PHE A 103 9.39 -7.70 -2.93
N LEU A 104 9.30 -6.92 -4.01
CA LEU A 104 8.07 -6.24 -4.41
C LEU A 104 7.58 -6.79 -5.74
N TRP A 105 6.26 -6.97 -5.84
CA TRP A 105 5.57 -7.25 -7.09
C TRP A 105 4.47 -6.21 -7.27
N ASP A 106 4.46 -5.49 -8.40
CA ASP A 106 3.52 -4.37 -8.65
C ASP A 106 2.31 -4.76 -9.52
N GLY A 107 2.24 -6.02 -9.96
CA GLY A 107 1.28 -6.47 -10.97
C GLY A 107 1.97 -7.05 -12.22
N GLU A 108 3.11 -6.48 -12.59
CA GLU A 108 3.82 -6.77 -13.83
C GLU A 108 5.32 -7.04 -13.58
N ASN A 109 5.95 -6.17 -12.79
CA ASN A 109 7.37 -6.17 -12.49
C ASN A 109 7.66 -6.79 -11.12
N CYS A 110 8.90 -7.22 -10.94
CA CYS A 110 9.43 -7.69 -9.67
C CYS A 110 10.72 -6.96 -9.33
N LEU A 111 10.78 -6.40 -8.12
CA LEU A 111 11.96 -5.70 -7.60
C LEU A 111 12.50 -6.44 -6.39
N ILE A 112 13.83 -6.49 -6.24
CA ILE A 112 14.52 -7.21 -5.17
C ILE A 112 15.50 -6.26 -4.49
N GLY A 113 15.49 -6.23 -3.17
CA GLY A 113 16.37 -5.39 -2.39
C GLY A 113 15.77 -4.03 -2.06
N ASP A 114 16.42 -3.31 -1.16
CA ASP A 114 15.95 -2.06 -0.60
C ASP A 114 15.96 -0.91 -1.61
N ARG A 115 17.07 -0.73 -2.33
CA ARG A 115 17.27 0.42 -3.24
C ARG A 115 16.20 0.53 -4.32
N ASP A 116 15.96 -0.55 -5.06
CA ASP A 116 15.01 -0.54 -6.18
C ASP A 116 13.57 -0.38 -5.69
N ILE A 117 13.24 -0.97 -4.54
CA ILE A 117 11.91 -0.86 -3.93
C ILE A 117 11.66 0.57 -3.42
N ILE A 118 12.64 1.21 -2.80
CA ILE A 118 12.54 2.61 -2.38
C ILE A 118 12.36 3.51 -3.61
N ALA A 119 13.19 3.34 -4.64
CA ALA A 119 13.09 4.12 -5.88
C ALA A 119 11.71 3.96 -6.56
N PHE A 120 11.11 2.77 -6.50
CA PHE A 120 9.75 2.55 -6.98
C PHE A 120 8.72 3.41 -6.25
N PHE A 121 8.76 3.42 -4.90
CA PHE A 121 7.82 4.23 -4.12
C PHE A 121 8.09 5.73 -4.25
N GLU A 122 9.34 6.17 -4.37
CA GLU A 122 9.68 7.56 -4.66
C GLU A 122 9.08 8.01 -6.00
N ALA A 123 9.20 7.18 -7.03
CA ALA A 123 8.61 7.45 -8.34
C ALA A 123 7.08 7.51 -8.25
N GLU A 124 6.44 6.56 -7.58
CA GLU A 124 4.98 6.53 -7.44
C GLU A 124 4.49 7.78 -6.67
N LEU A 125 5.15 8.17 -5.58
CA LEU A 125 4.83 9.40 -4.85
C LEU A 125 4.97 10.64 -5.74
N ALA A 126 6.07 10.74 -6.49
CA ALA A 126 6.27 11.85 -7.42
C ALA A 126 5.18 11.89 -8.51
N THR A 127 4.69 10.73 -8.98
CA THR A 127 3.56 10.72 -9.93
C THR A 127 2.27 11.24 -9.30
N LEU A 128 2.01 10.94 -8.02
CA LEU A 128 0.84 11.45 -7.30
C LEU A 128 0.89 12.98 -7.14
N ASP A 129 2.07 13.55 -6.88
CA ASP A 129 2.26 15.00 -6.76
C ASP A 129 2.09 15.71 -8.11
N ASN A 130 2.52 15.09 -9.21
CA ASN A 130 2.33 15.62 -10.57
C ASN A 130 0.92 15.39 -11.15
N LEU A 131 0.06 14.65 -10.44
CA LEU A 131 -1.36 14.49 -10.78
C LEU A 131 -2.24 15.56 -10.13
N GLU A 132 -1.68 16.50 -9.38
CA GLU A 132 -2.37 17.76 -9.11
C GLU A 132 -2.70 18.41 -10.46
N PRO A 133 -3.97 18.81 -10.70
CA PRO A 133 -4.37 19.31 -12.00
C PRO A 133 -3.66 20.65 -12.30
N GLU A 134 -2.50 20.58 -12.94
CA GLU A 134 -1.92 21.60 -13.80
C GLU A 134 -2.87 21.79 -15.00
N ASN A 135 -4.06 22.32 -14.72
CA ASN A 135 -5.01 23.00 -15.59
C ASN A 135 -6.26 23.19 -14.75
N GLY A 136 -6.25 24.27 -13.97
CA GLY A 136 -7.48 24.98 -13.68
C GLY A 136 -8.21 25.24 -15.00
N ILE A 137 -9.16 24.39 -15.35
CA ILE A 137 -10.26 24.81 -16.20
C ILE A 137 -11.02 25.81 -15.35
N GLU A 138 -10.59 27.07 -15.47
CA GLU A 138 -11.38 28.22 -15.14
C GLU A 138 -12.66 28.07 -15.97
N ILE A 139 -13.75 27.63 -15.32
CA ILE A 139 -15.08 27.66 -15.93
C ILE A 139 -15.50 29.13 -15.96
N LYS A 140 -14.87 29.89 -16.87
CA LYS A 140 -15.35 31.23 -17.22
C LYS A 140 -16.66 31.06 -17.95
N ASN A 141 -17.71 31.51 -17.28
CA ASN A 141 -19.05 31.77 -17.78
C ASN A 141 -19.98 30.56 -17.86
N PHE A 142 -20.57 30.20 -16.72
CA PHE A 142 -21.99 29.86 -16.73
C PHE A 142 -22.77 31.05 -16.16
N GLU A 143 -23.53 31.71 -17.03
CA GLU A 143 -24.29 32.91 -16.72
C GLU A 143 -25.41 32.62 -15.70
N ALA A 144 -25.38 33.43 -14.64
CA ALA A 144 -26.47 33.96 -13.85
C ALA A 144 -27.69 33.05 -13.57
N THR A 145 -27.79 32.60 -12.32
CA THR A 145 -29.08 32.62 -11.63
C THR A 145 -28.89 33.36 -10.32
N THR A 146 -29.61 34.47 -10.21
CA THR A 146 -29.66 35.38 -9.08
C THR A 146 -29.94 34.62 -7.79
N PHE A 147 -29.03 34.73 -6.81
CA PHE A 147 -29.32 34.41 -5.43
C PHE A 147 -29.10 35.67 -4.60
N GLU A 148 -30.11 36.00 -3.81
CA GLU A 148 -30.22 37.25 -3.07
C GLU A 148 -29.11 37.38 -2.02
N THR A 149 -28.55 38.57 -1.95
CA THR A 149 -27.50 39.00 -1.06
C THR A 149 -28.02 39.11 0.38
N GLU A 150 -27.47 38.32 1.30
CA GLU A 150 -27.46 38.68 2.72
C GLU A 150 -26.03 39.13 3.07
N ASN A 151 -25.95 40.36 3.58
CA ASN A 151 -24.71 41.08 3.86
C ASN A 151 -23.99 40.45 5.05
N VAL A 152 -22.73 40.05 4.87
CA VAL A 152 -21.80 39.80 5.98
C VAL A 152 -20.56 40.65 5.76
N GLU A 153 -20.35 41.59 6.67
CA GLU A 153 -19.22 42.51 6.70
C GLU A 153 -17.94 41.78 7.14
N VAL A 154 -16.96 41.80 6.23
CA VAL A 154 -15.55 42.22 6.40
C VAL A 154 -14.97 42.18 7.80
N GLU A 155 -13.83 41.49 7.95
CA GLU A 155 -12.59 42.09 8.47
C GLU A 155 -11.37 41.29 7.99
N THR A 156 -10.53 41.97 7.23
CA THR A 156 -9.23 41.52 6.71
C THR A 156 -8.13 42.12 7.58
N GLU A 157 -7.18 41.31 8.03
CA GLU A 157 -5.85 41.78 8.39
C GLU A 157 -4.81 40.93 7.64
N ALA A 158 -3.86 41.63 7.05
CA ALA A 158 -2.75 41.16 6.24
C ALA A 158 -1.46 41.26 7.05
N GLU A 159 -0.52 40.35 6.84
CA GLU A 159 0.93 40.50 7.10
C GLU A 159 1.62 39.27 6.44
N THR A 160 2.24 39.40 5.26
CA THR A 160 3.68 39.64 5.00
C THR A 160 4.63 38.71 5.77
N GLU A 161 5.38 37.87 5.05
CA GLU A 161 6.83 38.00 4.86
C GLU A 161 7.38 36.85 3.97
N ALA A 162 8.25 37.21 3.03
CA ALA A 162 8.94 36.30 2.14
C ALA A 162 10.39 36.17 2.61
N GLU A 163 10.84 34.94 2.89
CA GLU A 163 12.23 34.66 3.25
C GLU A 163 12.89 33.83 2.14
N THR A 164 13.85 34.45 1.46
CA THR A 164 14.78 33.85 0.50
C THR A 164 15.83 33.00 1.21
N ILE A 165 15.92 31.71 0.88
CA ILE A 165 16.99 30.82 1.34
C ILE A 165 18.13 30.83 0.31
N GLN A 166 19.35 31.12 0.76
CA GLN A 166 20.57 30.96 -0.02
C GLN A 166 21.10 29.53 0.12
N ILE A 167 21.39 28.88 -1.00
CA ILE A 167 22.01 27.56 -1.05
C ILE A 167 23.51 27.77 -1.23
N GLU A 168 24.28 27.46 -0.19
CA GLU A 168 25.74 27.45 -0.21
C GLU A 168 26.25 26.15 -0.85
N ASN A 169 27.32 26.29 -1.63
CA ASN A 169 27.86 25.29 -2.54
C ASN A 169 28.30 24.00 -1.84
N VAL A 170 27.88 22.85 -2.39
CA VAL A 170 28.41 21.53 -2.04
C VAL A 170 29.57 21.21 -2.98
N GLU A 171 30.80 21.21 -2.46
CA GLU A 171 31.96 20.63 -3.15
C GLU A 171 31.90 19.10 -3.05
N VAL A 172 31.86 18.44 -4.21
CA VAL A 172 31.97 16.99 -4.34
C VAL A 172 33.39 16.67 -4.79
N GLU A 173 34.22 16.20 -3.85
CA GLU A 173 35.51 15.60 -4.18
C GLU A 173 35.30 14.14 -4.60
N THR A 174 35.48 13.86 -5.89
CA THR A 174 35.53 12.48 -6.40
C THR A 174 36.98 12.00 -6.41
N GLU A 175 37.31 11.06 -5.52
CA GLU A 175 38.58 10.34 -5.55
C GLU A 175 38.42 9.04 -6.35
N VAL A 176 39.05 8.98 -7.51
CA VAL A 176 39.16 7.77 -8.35
C VAL A 176 40.63 7.38 -8.38
N LYS A 177 40.96 6.14 -8.01
CA LYS A 177 42.14 5.34 -8.43
C LYS A 177 42.19 4.04 -7.62
N GLU A 178 42.66 2.89 -8.09
CA GLU A 178 43.10 2.33 -9.39
C GLU A 178 43.26 0.83 -9.05
N GLU A 179 42.56 -0.08 -9.75
CA GLU A 179 42.64 -1.52 -9.48
C GLU A 179 43.81 -2.13 -10.29
N THR A 180 44.83 -2.62 -9.62
CA THR A 180 45.97 -3.30 -10.25
C THR A 180 45.62 -4.75 -10.56
N LEU A 181 45.59 -5.07 -11.86
CA LEU A 181 45.57 -6.42 -12.42
C LEU A 181 46.87 -7.15 -12.01
N ASN A 182 46.74 -8.29 -11.34
CA ASN A 182 47.87 -9.17 -11.03
C ASN A 182 47.65 -10.49 -11.77
N GLU A 183 48.32 -10.64 -12.93
CA GLU A 183 48.56 -11.93 -13.57
C GLU A 183 49.66 -12.65 -12.78
N ASN A 184 49.44 -13.90 -12.36
CA ASN A 184 50.52 -14.86 -12.11
C ASN A 184 49.99 -16.30 -12.25
N GLU A 185 50.61 -16.99 -13.22
CA GLU A 185 50.93 -18.43 -13.35
C GLU A 185 49.91 -19.52 -12.96
#